data_AF-A0A9D2ISD1-F1
#
_entry.id   AF-A0A9D2ISD1-F1
#
_cell.length_a   1.000
_cell.length_b   1.000
_cell.length_c   1.000
_cell.angle_alpha   90.00
_cell.angle_beta   90.00
_cell.angle_gamma   90.00
#
_symmetry.space_group_name_H-M   'P 1'
#
loop_
_entity.id
_entity.type
_entity.pdbx_description
1 polymer ?
#
loop_
_entity_poly.entity_id
_entity_poly.type
_entity_poly.pdbx_seq_one_letter_code
_entity_poly.pdbx_strand_id
1 'polypeptide(L)'
;MKYLRLYLIRHRRGFLLFGAFSAVFFILFLLYRLPVEAVAYAAAVCAFIGLIVLGLDFRAFVRRHRQLEQLRQDIRVSCDHLPPPDGVLEADYQAVIRSLYQDRQEQLDRQEARYTDLLESYTIWAHQIKTPIAAMRLNLQSQDTPASRELLDDLLRIEQYVEMAMAVLRLDSRSTDYLIQTYALDGMVRQAVRRYASQFIRRRIRLEYTALEGEVLTDEKWLVFVLEQLLSNALKYTGAGGTITICLQAPQLLCIRDTGIGIAPEDLPRIFEKGYTGYNGRSDKKASGIGLYLCRRVCENLGHRLWAASAVGVGSAFYLDLRRAELETE
;
A
#
# COMPACT_ATOMS: atom_id res chain seq x y z
N MET A 1 43.32 -5.90 -10.69
CA MET A 1 43.91 -4.55 -10.81
C MET A 1 43.35 -3.55 -9.78
N LYS A 2 42.03 -3.34 -9.68
CA LYS A 2 41.42 -2.34 -8.77
C LYS A 2 41.72 -2.56 -7.26
N TYR A 3 41.61 -3.79 -6.77
CA TYR A 3 41.86 -4.13 -5.36
C TYR A 3 43.33 -3.95 -4.93
N LEU A 4 44.28 -4.29 -5.81
CA LEU A 4 45.72 -4.11 -5.57
C LEU A 4 46.07 -2.64 -5.37
N ARG A 5 45.47 -1.75 -6.19
CA ARG A 5 45.66 -0.30 -6.08
C ARG A 5 45.13 0.26 -4.76
N LEU A 6 43.95 -0.18 -4.31
CA LEU A 6 43.36 0.25 -3.03
C LEU A 6 44.21 -0.20 -1.83
N TYR A 7 44.72 -1.43 -1.87
CA TYR A 7 45.61 -1.97 -0.83
C TYR A 7 46.94 -1.21 -0.77
N LEU A 8 47.58 -0.95 -1.91
CA LEU A 8 48.82 -0.16 -1.99
C LEU A 8 48.63 1.27 -1.46
N ILE A 9 47.46 1.88 -1.66
CA ILE A 9 47.15 3.19 -1.11
C ILE A 9 46.99 3.13 0.42
N ARG A 10 46.31 2.11 0.97
CA ARG A 10 46.16 1.91 2.44
C ARG A 10 47.52 1.77 3.13
N HIS A 11 48.44 1.00 2.54
CA HIS A 11 49.75 0.73 3.14
C HIS A 11 50.90 1.62 2.60
N ARG A 12 50.61 2.68 1.85
CA ARG A 12 51.61 3.58 1.25
C ARG A 12 52.64 4.09 2.28
N ARG A 13 52.20 4.41 3.50
CA ARG A 13 53.10 4.85 4.59
C ARG A 13 54.06 3.74 5.03
N GLY A 14 53.58 2.50 5.11
CA GLY A 14 54.41 1.33 5.43
C GLY A 14 55.46 1.05 4.35
N PHE A 15 55.07 1.13 3.08
CA PHE A 15 56.01 0.98 1.96
C PHE A 15 57.05 2.11 1.91
N LEU A 16 56.65 3.36 2.22
CA LEU A 16 57.57 4.49 2.31
C LEU A 16 58.58 4.31 3.46
N LEU A 17 58.13 3.87 4.63
CA LEU A 17 59.01 3.57 5.77
C LEU A 17 59.95 2.41 5.48
N PHE A 18 59.46 1.33 4.87
CA PHE A 18 60.30 0.20 4.47
C PHE A 18 61.36 0.60 3.45
N GLY A 19 61.00 1.44 2.47
CA GLY A 19 61.94 2.02 1.51
C GLY A 19 62.98 2.91 2.18
N ALA A 20 62.57 3.75 3.14
CA ALA A 20 63.48 4.60 3.90
C ALA A 20 64.47 3.79 4.74
N PHE A 21 64.01 2.76 5.48
CA PHE A 21 64.89 1.87 6.22
C PHE A 21 65.84 1.10 5.30
N SER A 22 65.34 0.59 4.17
CA SER A 22 66.17 -0.12 3.18
C SER A 22 67.28 0.79 2.61
N ALA A 23 66.97 2.06 2.36
CA ALA A 23 67.96 3.04 1.91
C ALA A 23 69.02 3.35 2.98
N VAL A 24 68.62 3.50 4.25
CA VAL A 24 69.54 3.72 5.37
C VAL A 24 70.47 2.52 5.56
N PHE A 25 69.95 1.29 5.54
CA PHE A 25 70.76 0.07 5.59
C PHE A 25 71.72 -0.02 4.41
N PHE A 26 71.26 0.26 3.19
CA PHE A 26 72.10 0.27 2.01
C PHE A 26 73.28 1.26 2.12
N ILE A 27 73.02 2.48 2.60
CA ILE A 27 74.06 3.50 2.82
C ILE A 27 75.06 3.05 3.90
N LEU A 28 74.58 2.47 5.01
CA LEU A 28 75.44 1.93 6.08
C LEU A 28 76.34 0.80 5.56
N PHE A 29 75.81 -0.13 4.76
CA PHE A 29 76.57 -1.22 4.17
C PHE A 29 77.64 -0.72 3.18
N LEU A 30 77.31 0.31 2.39
CA LEU A 30 78.25 0.96 1.47
C LEU A 30 79.41 1.64 2.23
N LEU A 31 79.11 2.27 3.37
CA LEU A 31 80.10 2.95 4.22
C LEU A 31 81.07 1.98 4.92
N TYR A 32 80.58 0.81 5.35
CA TYR A 32 81.36 -0.20 6.09
C TYR A 32 82.10 -1.24 5.22
N ARG A 33 81.93 -1.21 3.88
CA ARG A 33 82.57 -2.15 2.93
C ARG A 33 82.37 -3.65 3.28
N LEU A 34 81.18 -4.01 3.76
CA LEU A 34 80.82 -5.39 4.05
C LEU A 34 80.73 -6.24 2.76
N PRO A 35 80.97 -7.56 2.83
CA PRO A 35 80.84 -8.44 1.66
C PRO A 35 79.39 -8.44 1.16
N VAL A 36 79.22 -8.06 -0.11
CA VAL A 36 77.91 -7.85 -0.76
C VAL A 36 77.04 -9.11 -0.71
N GLU A 37 77.65 -10.30 -0.74
CA GLU A 37 76.95 -11.59 -0.72
C GLU A 37 76.14 -11.83 0.56
N ALA A 38 76.71 -11.50 1.74
CA ALA A 38 76.03 -11.69 3.02
C ALA A 38 74.81 -10.76 3.17
N VAL A 39 74.94 -9.53 2.66
CA VAL A 39 73.87 -8.52 2.67
C VAL A 39 72.77 -8.89 1.68
N ALA A 40 73.13 -9.36 0.48
CA ALA A 40 72.18 -9.78 -0.54
C ALA A 40 71.33 -10.98 -0.07
N TYR A 41 71.95 -11.95 0.61
CA TYR A 41 71.23 -13.09 1.17
C TYR A 41 70.23 -12.68 2.25
N ALA A 42 70.65 -11.84 3.22
CA ALA A 42 69.76 -11.35 4.27
C ALA A 42 68.59 -10.51 3.69
N ALA A 43 68.87 -9.66 2.69
CA ALA A 43 67.84 -8.89 2.00
C ALA A 43 66.84 -9.80 1.26
N ALA A 44 67.31 -10.86 0.60
CA ALA A 44 66.45 -11.82 -0.09
C ALA A 44 65.52 -12.56 0.88
N VAL A 45 66.03 -12.99 2.04
CA VAL A 45 65.23 -13.63 3.09
C VAL A 45 64.17 -12.68 3.64
N CYS A 46 64.55 -11.44 3.97
CA CYS A 46 63.60 -10.41 4.43
C CYS A 46 62.53 -10.08 3.38
N ALA A 47 62.91 -9.99 2.10
CA ALA A 47 61.97 -9.76 1.01
C ALA A 47 60.99 -10.94 0.83
N PHE A 48 61.47 -12.18 0.95
CA PHE A 48 60.63 -13.36 0.87
C PHE A 48 59.61 -13.43 2.01
N ILE A 49 60.04 -13.18 3.26
CA ILE A 49 59.13 -13.11 4.41
C ILE A 49 58.12 -11.97 4.25
N GLY A 50 58.57 -10.80 3.80
CA GLY A 50 57.70 -9.66 3.52
C GLY A 50 56.64 -9.95 2.46
N LEU A 51 57.01 -10.64 1.37
CA LEU A 51 56.08 -11.07 0.33
C LEU A 51 55.02 -12.04 0.85
N ILE A 52 55.39 -12.96 1.76
CA ILE A 52 54.43 -13.87 2.40
C ILE A 52 53.43 -13.09 3.25
N VAL A 53 53.90 -12.19 4.13
CA VAL A 53 53.04 -11.39 5.01
C VAL A 53 52.10 -10.49 4.21
N LEU A 54 52.62 -9.78 3.20
CA LEU A 54 51.81 -8.95 2.30
C LEU A 54 50.81 -9.78 1.50
N GLY A 55 51.18 -10.98 1.07
CA GLY A 55 50.29 -11.90 0.36
C GLY A 55 49.12 -12.39 1.22
N LEU A 56 49.37 -12.70 2.50
CA LEU A 56 48.33 -13.10 3.45
C LEU A 56 47.40 -11.92 3.79
N ASP A 57 47.96 -10.76 4.06
CA ASP A 57 47.19 -9.54 4.38
C ASP A 57 46.35 -9.06 3.19
N PHE A 58 46.92 -9.09 1.97
CA PHE A 58 46.17 -8.78 0.75
C PHE A 58 45.00 -9.76 0.53
N ARG A 59 45.20 -11.06 0.78
CA ARG A 59 44.12 -12.05 0.71
C ARG A 59 43.02 -11.78 1.72
N ALA A 60 43.37 -11.45 2.97
CA ALA A 60 42.41 -11.09 4.00
C ALA A 60 41.61 -9.83 3.62
N PHE A 61 42.29 -8.79 3.13
CA PHE A 61 41.67 -7.57 2.63
C PHE A 61 40.65 -7.82 1.50
N VAL A 62 41.04 -8.61 0.49
CA VAL A 62 40.14 -8.92 -0.64
C VAL A 62 38.92 -9.71 -0.18
N ARG A 63 39.09 -10.68 0.74
CA ARG A 63 37.97 -11.46 1.28
C ARG A 63 36.98 -10.56 2.01
N ARG A 64 37.44 -9.68 2.90
CA ARG A 64 36.58 -8.76 3.67
C ARG A 64 35.87 -7.75 2.77
N HIS A 65 36.59 -7.19 1.79
CA HIS A 65 35.98 -6.23 0.87
C HIS A 65 34.85 -6.85 0.04
N ARG A 66 35.04 -8.10 -0.42
CA ARG A 66 33.97 -8.85 -1.11
C ARG A 66 32.77 -9.12 -0.20
N GLN A 67 33.00 -9.49 1.06
CA GLN A 67 31.91 -9.71 2.03
C GLN A 67 31.09 -8.42 2.24
N LEU A 68 31.75 -7.27 2.40
CA LEU A 68 31.06 -5.99 2.53
C LEU A 68 30.34 -5.57 1.24
N GLU A 69 30.89 -5.87 0.07
CA GLU A 69 30.26 -5.57 -1.22
C GLU A 69 29.00 -6.41 -1.46
N GLN A 70 29.00 -7.68 -1.02
CA GLN A 70 27.82 -8.55 -0.99
C GLN A 70 26.78 -8.04 0.00
N LEU A 71 27.20 -7.74 1.24
CA LEU A 71 26.31 -7.19 2.27
C LEU A 71 25.66 -5.88 1.84
N ARG A 72 26.32 -5.04 1.03
CA ARG A 72 25.74 -3.80 0.51
C ARG A 72 24.39 -3.99 -0.21
N GLN A 73 24.14 -5.17 -0.79
CA GLN A 73 22.87 -5.48 -1.45
C GLN A 73 21.79 -5.94 -0.44
N ASP A 74 22.19 -6.51 0.71
CA ASP A 74 21.31 -7.10 1.72
C ASP A 74 21.16 -6.26 3.01
N ILE A 75 21.95 -5.18 3.18
CA ILE A 75 21.98 -4.31 4.37
C ILE A 75 20.63 -3.66 4.71
N ARG A 76 19.64 -3.70 3.81
CA ARG A 76 18.30 -3.19 4.08
C ARG A 76 17.55 -3.96 5.18
N VAL A 77 18.03 -5.15 5.57
CA VAL A 77 17.26 -6.09 6.41
C VAL A 77 17.91 -6.41 7.75
N SER A 78 19.24 -6.38 7.90
CA SER A 78 19.90 -6.66 9.19
C SER A 78 21.38 -6.19 9.22
N CYS A 79 21.84 -5.81 10.42
CA CYS A 79 23.25 -5.51 10.72
C CYS A 79 23.98 -6.67 11.42
N ASP A 80 23.34 -7.82 11.61
CA ASP A 80 23.88 -8.96 12.39
C ASP A 80 25.01 -9.69 11.65
N HIS A 81 25.05 -9.56 10.33
CA HIS A 81 25.99 -10.27 9.46
C HIS A 81 27.26 -9.45 9.15
N LEU A 82 27.54 -8.38 9.90
CA LEU A 82 28.76 -7.60 9.74
C LEU A 82 30.01 -8.47 10.04
N PRO A 83 31.05 -8.45 9.19
CA PRO A 83 32.28 -9.17 9.47
C PRO A 83 32.97 -8.62 10.74
N PRO A 84 33.77 -9.42 11.45
CA PRO A 84 34.47 -8.95 12.64
C PRO A 84 35.39 -7.76 12.29
N PRO A 85 35.43 -6.70 13.11
CA PRO A 85 36.16 -5.47 12.82
C PRO A 85 37.68 -5.69 12.85
N ASP A 86 38.40 -5.04 11.93
CA ASP A 86 39.86 -5.05 11.90
C ASP A 86 40.43 -3.77 12.52
N GLY A 87 40.56 -3.81 13.84
CA GLY A 87 41.05 -2.68 14.64
C GLY A 87 39.94 -1.77 15.17
N VAL A 88 40.35 -0.77 15.94
CA VAL A 88 39.45 0.06 16.76
C VAL A 88 38.51 0.91 15.90
N LEU A 89 39.04 1.56 14.85
CA LEU A 89 38.25 2.46 14.01
C LEU A 89 37.14 1.72 13.24
N GLU A 90 37.40 0.49 12.77
CA GLU A 90 36.37 -0.33 12.13
C GLU A 90 35.31 -0.78 13.14
N ALA A 91 35.70 -1.08 14.38
CA ALA A 91 34.76 -1.39 15.46
C ALA A 91 33.86 -0.20 15.80
N ASP A 92 34.42 1.02 15.87
CA ASP A 92 33.68 2.26 16.11
C ASP A 92 32.66 2.52 14.99
N TYR A 93 33.06 2.38 13.73
CA TYR A 93 32.13 2.51 12.60
C TYR A 93 31.01 1.47 12.64
N GLN A 94 31.33 0.21 12.97
CA GLN A 94 30.29 -0.82 13.13
C GLN A 94 29.34 -0.51 14.29
N ALA A 95 29.83 0.05 15.40
CA ALA A 95 28.99 0.48 16.51
C ALA A 95 28.03 1.62 16.09
N VAL A 96 28.53 2.62 15.35
CA VAL A 96 27.69 3.70 14.80
C VAL A 96 26.64 3.14 13.84
N ILE A 97 27.00 2.21 12.95
CA ILE A 97 26.06 1.58 12.01
C ILE A 97 24.96 0.82 12.78
N ARG A 98 25.33 0.04 13.80
CA ARG A 98 24.35 -0.68 14.64
C ARG A 98 23.42 0.27 15.38
N SER A 99 23.94 1.37 15.92
CA SER A 99 23.12 2.40 16.60
C SER A 99 22.15 3.07 15.64
N LEU A 100 22.59 3.44 14.43
CA LEU A 100 21.71 3.99 13.39
C LEU A 100 20.64 3.00 12.95
N TYR A 101 20.98 1.73 12.82
CA TYR A 101 20.03 0.68 12.48
C TYR A 101 18.98 0.48 13.58
N GLN A 102 19.40 0.47 14.84
CA GLN A 102 18.50 0.38 16.00
C GLN A 102 17.55 1.58 16.06
N ASP A 103 18.05 2.82 15.95
CA ASP A 103 17.20 4.01 15.92
C ASP A 103 16.22 4.00 14.74
N ARG A 104 16.68 3.56 13.56
CA ARG A 104 15.81 3.39 12.38
C ARG A 104 14.70 2.38 12.63
N GLN A 105 15.02 1.23 13.24
CA GLN A 105 14.04 0.20 13.56
C GLN A 105 13.04 0.70 14.60
N GLU A 106 13.51 1.33 15.69
CA GLU A 106 12.64 1.96 16.69
C GLU A 106 11.73 3.01 16.08
N GLN A 107 12.19 3.81 15.12
CA GLN A 107 11.36 4.77 14.41
C GLN A 107 10.27 4.11 13.57
N LEU A 108 10.60 3.02 12.86
CA LEU A 108 9.63 2.24 12.08
C LEU A 108 8.59 1.60 13.01
N ASP A 109 9.03 0.95 14.08
CA ASP A 109 8.15 0.31 15.06
C ASP A 109 7.25 1.35 15.74
N ARG A 110 7.79 2.53 16.10
CA ARG A 110 6.98 3.66 16.63
C ARG A 110 5.99 4.19 15.60
N GLN A 111 6.35 4.25 14.33
CA GLN A 111 5.45 4.70 13.27
C GLN A 111 4.32 3.70 13.03
N GLU A 112 4.64 2.40 13.02
CA GLU A 112 3.67 1.32 12.89
C GLU A 112 2.73 1.27 14.09
N ALA A 113 3.25 1.34 15.32
CA ALA A 113 2.45 1.42 16.53
C ALA A 113 1.49 2.62 16.52
N ARG A 114 2.00 3.82 16.17
CA ARG A 114 1.15 5.02 16.04
C ARG A 114 0.07 4.87 14.98
N TYR A 115 0.39 4.23 13.85
CA TYR A 115 -0.59 4.00 12.78
C TYR A 115 -1.69 3.04 13.25
N THR A 116 -1.34 1.95 13.93
CA THR A 116 -2.29 1.00 14.53
C THR A 116 -3.16 1.67 15.58
N ASP A 117 -2.58 2.44 16.52
CA ASP A 117 -3.33 3.18 17.54
C ASP A 117 -4.34 4.16 16.93
N LEU A 118 -3.95 4.85 15.84
CA LEU A 118 -4.84 5.74 15.10
C LEU A 118 -6.00 4.94 14.49
N LEU A 119 -5.74 3.84 13.79
CA LEU A 119 -6.77 3.00 13.18
C LEU A 119 -7.77 2.46 14.22
N GLU A 120 -7.28 1.99 15.37
CA GLU A 120 -8.12 1.55 16.49
C GLU A 120 -8.97 2.68 17.03
N SER A 121 -8.37 3.85 17.30
CA SER A 121 -9.07 5.03 17.79
C SER A 121 -10.19 5.47 16.85
N TYR A 122 -9.91 5.55 15.53
CA TYR A 122 -10.92 5.90 14.53
C TYR A 122 -12.04 4.85 14.44
N THR A 123 -11.72 3.57 14.60
CA THR A 123 -12.71 2.48 14.61
C THR A 123 -13.67 2.61 15.80
N ILE A 124 -13.13 2.93 16.99
CA ILE A 124 -13.93 3.17 18.19
C ILE A 124 -14.83 4.39 17.99
N TRP A 125 -14.30 5.50 17.50
CA TRP A 125 -15.08 6.72 17.26
C TRP A 125 -16.20 6.48 16.26
N ALA A 126 -15.96 5.74 15.17
CA ALA A 126 -17.00 5.42 14.21
C ALA A 126 -18.13 4.59 14.84
N HIS A 127 -17.81 3.63 15.72
CA HIS A 127 -18.82 2.89 16.47
C HIS A 127 -19.62 3.80 17.41
N GLN A 128 -18.93 4.67 18.16
CA GLN A 128 -19.54 5.64 19.05
C GLN A 128 -20.42 6.66 18.33
N ILE A 129 -20.11 7.01 17.07
CA ILE A 129 -20.93 7.88 16.22
C ILE A 129 -22.17 7.15 15.70
N LYS A 130 -22.10 5.85 15.41
CA LYS A 130 -23.26 5.07 14.92
C LYS A 130 -24.39 4.96 15.96
N THR A 131 -24.05 4.89 17.24
CA THR A 131 -25.03 4.77 18.34
C THR A 131 -26.01 5.96 18.41
N PRO A 132 -25.58 7.24 18.51
CA PRO A 132 -26.48 8.38 18.54
C PRO A 132 -27.23 8.56 17.22
N ILE A 133 -26.63 8.20 16.08
CA ILE A 133 -27.30 8.18 14.78
C ILE A 133 -28.52 7.23 14.82
N ALA A 134 -28.34 6.01 15.33
CA ALA A 134 -29.43 5.04 15.46
C ALA A 134 -30.54 5.56 16.40
N ALA A 135 -30.16 6.17 17.53
CA ALA A 135 -31.13 6.76 18.46
C ALA A 135 -31.93 7.92 17.84
N MET A 136 -31.25 8.83 17.13
CA MET A 136 -31.90 9.93 16.41
C MET A 136 -32.84 9.40 15.32
N ARG A 137 -32.44 8.37 14.57
CA ARG A 137 -33.29 7.74 13.56
C ARG A 137 -34.58 7.19 14.14
N LEU A 138 -34.51 6.47 15.26
CA LEU A 138 -35.70 5.95 15.95
C LEU A 138 -36.63 7.08 16.42
N ASN A 139 -36.07 8.14 17.00
CA ASN A 139 -36.84 9.30 17.45
C ASN A 139 -37.53 10.01 16.28
N LEU A 140 -36.81 10.26 15.19
CA LEU A 140 -37.36 10.93 14.01
C LEU A 140 -38.41 10.06 13.28
N GLN A 141 -38.22 8.75 13.22
CA GLN A 141 -39.20 7.83 12.65
C GLN A 141 -40.55 7.85 13.37
N SER A 142 -40.57 8.18 14.67
CA SER A 142 -41.83 8.33 15.41
C SER A 142 -42.60 9.62 15.08
N GLN A 143 -41.95 10.60 14.45
CA GLN A 143 -42.55 11.88 14.10
C GLN A 143 -42.67 11.97 12.57
N ASP A 144 -43.85 11.75 12.01
CA ASP A 144 -44.06 11.80 10.54
C ASP A 144 -44.32 13.24 10.03
N THR A 145 -43.40 14.16 10.31
CA THR A 145 -43.46 15.56 9.87
C THR A 145 -42.55 15.83 8.67
N PRO A 146 -42.82 16.85 7.83
CA PRO A 146 -41.92 17.21 6.73
C PRO A 146 -40.48 17.47 7.19
N ALA A 147 -40.30 18.17 8.32
CA ALA A 147 -39.01 18.46 8.93
C ALA A 147 -38.30 17.18 9.40
N SER A 148 -39.00 16.28 10.08
CA SER A 148 -38.43 15.00 10.51
C SER A 148 -37.93 14.17 9.33
N ARG A 149 -38.70 14.14 8.24
CA ARG A 149 -38.29 13.43 7.03
C ARG A 149 -37.05 14.06 6.39
N GLU A 150 -36.92 15.38 6.35
CA GLU A 150 -35.69 16.04 5.88
C GLU A 150 -34.47 15.68 6.74
N LEU A 151 -34.62 15.70 8.07
CA LEU A 151 -33.56 15.29 9.00
C LEU A 151 -33.17 13.82 8.84
N LEU A 152 -34.12 12.92 8.55
CA LEU A 152 -33.83 11.52 8.25
C LEU A 152 -32.97 11.35 7.00
N ASP A 153 -33.17 12.17 5.96
CA ASP A 153 -32.34 12.13 4.76
C ASP A 153 -30.92 12.62 5.04
N ASP A 154 -30.76 13.67 5.83
CA ASP A 154 -29.44 14.16 6.25
C ASP A 154 -28.74 13.16 7.17
N LEU A 155 -29.49 12.50 8.07
CA LEU A 155 -28.96 11.45 8.94
C LEU A 155 -28.49 10.22 8.16
N LEU A 156 -29.23 9.82 7.11
CA LEU A 156 -28.80 8.78 6.18
C LEU A 156 -27.51 9.17 5.44
N ARG A 157 -27.32 10.45 5.08
CA ARG A 157 -26.05 10.91 4.48
C ARG A 157 -24.90 10.82 5.48
N ILE A 158 -25.13 11.17 6.75
CA ILE A 158 -24.12 11.03 7.80
C ILE A 158 -23.76 9.56 7.99
N GLU A 159 -24.74 8.65 8.04
CA GLU A 159 -24.51 7.20 8.08
C GLU A 159 -23.59 6.75 6.94
N GLN A 160 -23.88 7.17 5.70
CA GLN A 160 -23.07 6.85 4.53
C GLN A 160 -21.63 7.35 4.65
N TYR A 161 -21.41 8.56 5.18
CA TYR A 161 -20.06 9.10 5.37
C TYR A 161 -19.28 8.33 6.44
N VAL A 162 -19.94 7.93 7.53
CA VAL A 162 -19.32 7.11 8.58
C VAL A 162 -18.98 5.72 8.04
N GLU A 163 -19.86 5.11 7.25
CA GLU A 163 -19.59 3.84 6.59
C GLU A 163 -18.46 3.92 5.58
N MET A 164 -18.41 5.01 4.80
CA MET A 164 -17.33 5.26 3.86
C MET A 164 -15.98 5.45 4.58
N ALA A 165 -15.94 6.17 5.71
CA ALA A 165 -14.75 6.28 6.53
C ALA A 165 -14.31 4.92 7.07
N MET A 166 -15.24 4.11 7.57
CA MET A 166 -14.95 2.75 8.03
C MET A 166 -14.45 1.83 6.91
N ALA A 167 -15.01 1.96 5.70
CA ALA A 167 -14.57 1.20 4.54
C ALA A 167 -13.11 1.53 4.18
N VAL A 168 -12.72 2.82 4.20
CA VAL A 168 -11.31 3.23 3.99
C VAL A 168 -10.39 2.59 5.03
N LEU A 169 -10.74 2.71 6.32
CA LEU A 169 -9.91 2.20 7.42
C LEU A 169 -9.72 0.68 7.34
N ARG A 170 -10.76 -0.06 6.95
CA ARG A 170 -10.69 -1.51 6.79
C ARG A 170 -9.89 -1.89 5.55
N LEU A 171 -10.18 -1.32 4.38
CA LEU A 171 -9.48 -1.68 3.14
C LEU A 171 -7.98 -1.40 3.16
N ASP A 172 -7.51 -0.47 3.99
CA ASP A 172 -6.09 -0.18 4.18
C ASP A 172 -5.44 -1.03 5.28
N SER A 173 -6.21 -1.77 6.08
CA SER A 173 -5.66 -2.69 7.08
C SER A 173 -5.23 -4.01 6.45
N ARG A 174 -4.09 -4.56 6.90
CA ARG A 174 -3.61 -5.89 6.47
C ARG A 174 -4.49 -7.04 6.97
N SER A 175 -5.41 -6.77 7.90
CA SER A 175 -6.19 -7.76 8.65
C SER A 175 -7.69 -7.67 8.37
N THR A 176 -8.09 -7.26 7.15
CA THR A 176 -9.51 -7.36 6.80
C THR A 176 -9.89 -8.83 6.61
N ASP A 177 -10.54 -9.39 7.63
CA ASP A 177 -11.10 -10.73 7.58
C ASP A 177 -12.35 -10.73 6.68
N TYR A 178 -12.18 -11.12 5.41
CA TYR A 178 -13.29 -11.35 4.50
C TYR A 178 -13.98 -12.68 4.84
N LEU A 179 -15.31 -12.67 4.89
CA LEU A 179 -16.11 -13.88 5.00
C LEU A 179 -16.64 -14.26 3.62
N ILE A 180 -15.79 -14.91 2.82
CA ILE A 180 -16.15 -15.34 1.47
C ILE A 180 -17.03 -16.58 1.53
N GLN A 181 -18.29 -16.46 1.14
CA GLN A 181 -19.26 -17.55 1.08
C GLN A 181 -20.18 -17.37 -0.14
N THR A 182 -20.94 -18.40 -0.46
CA THR A 182 -21.96 -18.34 -1.50
C THR A 182 -23.22 -17.68 -0.92
N TYR A 183 -23.62 -16.55 -1.50
CA TYR A 183 -24.80 -15.79 -1.08
C TYR A 183 -25.79 -15.62 -2.22
N ALA A 184 -27.10 -15.62 -1.91
CA ALA A 184 -28.14 -15.30 -2.87
C ALA A 184 -28.10 -13.81 -3.24
N LEU A 185 -27.88 -13.51 -4.52
CA LEU A 185 -27.70 -12.14 -5.01
C LEU A 185 -28.92 -11.25 -4.71
N ASP A 186 -30.11 -11.82 -4.88
CA ASP A 186 -31.38 -11.14 -4.67
C ASP A 186 -31.58 -10.63 -3.24
N GLY A 187 -31.03 -11.35 -2.25
CA GLY A 187 -31.07 -10.93 -0.84
C GLY A 187 -30.31 -9.63 -0.63
N MET A 188 -29.08 -9.57 -1.13
CA MET A 188 -28.19 -8.42 -1.02
C MET A 188 -28.74 -7.19 -1.75
N VAL A 189 -29.27 -7.39 -2.97
CA VAL A 189 -29.89 -6.30 -3.74
C VAL A 189 -31.13 -5.76 -3.04
N ARG A 190 -32.01 -6.63 -2.51
CA ARG A 190 -33.19 -6.19 -1.75
C ARG A 190 -32.83 -5.44 -0.49
N GLN A 191 -31.79 -5.86 0.22
CA GLN A 191 -31.28 -5.14 1.38
C GLN A 191 -30.87 -3.71 1.01
N ALA A 192 -30.05 -3.55 -0.04
CA ALA A 192 -29.60 -2.25 -0.52
C ALA A 192 -30.77 -1.37 -0.98
N VAL A 193 -31.73 -1.92 -1.73
CA VAL A 193 -32.93 -1.19 -2.19
C VAL A 193 -33.80 -0.73 -1.01
N ARG A 194 -34.04 -1.60 -0.02
CA ARG A 194 -34.86 -1.27 1.16
C ARG A 194 -34.29 -0.10 1.95
N ARG A 195 -32.96 0.02 2.03
CA ARG A 195 -32.29 1.14 2.69
C ARG A 195 -32.69 2.49 2.10
N TYR A 196 -32.92 2.56 0.79
CA TYR A 196 -33.26 3.79 0.07
C TYR A 196 -34.73 3.94 -0.31
N ALA A 197 -35.60 3.03 0.14
CA ALA A 197 -37.01 3.01 -0.28
C ALA A 197 -37.73 4.35 -0.09
N SER A 198 -37.46 5.07 1.01
CA SER A 198 -38.04 6.40 1.26
C SER A 198 -37.62 7.43 0.21
N GLN A 199 -36.36 7.39 -0.27
CA GLN A 199 -35.86 8.33 -1.27
C GLN A 199 -36.49 8.09 -2.64
N PHE A 200 -36.68 6.83 -3.04
CA PHE A 200 -37.41 6.49 -4.27
C PHE A 200 -38.81 7.11 -4.28
N ILE A 201 -39.54 6.97 -3.17
CA ILE A 201 -40.90 7.53 -3.03
C ILE A 201 -40.87 9.05 -3.05
N ARG A 202 -40.03 9.69 -2.22
CA ARG A 202 -39.99 11.15 -2.08
C ARG A 202 -39.55 11.86 -3.34
N ARG A 203 -38.54 11.31 -4.05
CA ARG A 203 -38.05 11.85 -5.32
C ARG A 203 -38.90 11.43 -6.52
N ARG A 204 -39.92 10.57 -6.31
CA ARG A 204 -40.77 10.02 -7.37
C ARG A 204 -39.94 9.33 -8.46
N ILE A 205 -38.92 8.58 -8.06
CA ILE A 205 -38.08 7.80 -8.96
C ILE A 205 -38.68 6.39 -9.06
N ARG A 206 -38.92 5.91 -10.28
CA ARG A 206 -39.43 4.56 -10.52
C ARG A 206 -38.29 3.56 -10.35
N LEU A 207 -38.50 2.54 -9.53
CA LEU A 207 -37.60 1.39 -9.46
C LEU A 207 -38.14 0.27 -10.36
N GLU A 208 -37.38 -0.09 -11.38
CA GLU A 208 -37.60 -1.28 -12.20
C GLU A 208 -36.67 -2.38 -11.73
N TYR A 209 -37.21 -3.29 -10.94
CA TYR A 209 -36.45 -4.39 -10.35
C TYR A 209 -37.23 -5.69 -10.52
N THR A 210 -36.58 -6.67 -11.10
CA THR A 210 -37.07 -8.05 -11.21
C THR A 210 -36.22 -8.93 -10.31
N ALA A 211 -36.82 -9.92 -9.67
CA ALA A 211 -36.11 -10.86 -8.82
C ALA A 211 -34.95 -11.50 -9.61
N LEU A 212 -33.76 -11.50 -9.01
CA LEU A 212 -32.53 -11.95 -9.62
C LEU A 212 -32.28 -13.39 -9.18
N GLU A 213 -32.34 -14.34 -10.12
CA GLU A 213 -31.98 -15.73 -9.84
C GLU A 213 -30.47 -15.90 -9.97
N GLY A 214 -29.78 -16.21 -8.88
CA GLY A 214 -28.33 -16.44 -8.89
C GLY A 214 -27.68 -16.40 -7.51
N GLU A 215 -26.61 -17.18 -7.39
CA GLU A 215 -25.73 -17.20 -6.22
C GLU A 215 -24.34 -16.70 -6.60
N VAL A 216 -23.68 -16.02 -5.66
CA VAL A 216 -22.39 -15.37 -5.87
C VAL A 216 -21.47 -15.70 -4.72
N LEU A 217 -20.24 -16.12 -5.03
CA LEU A 217 -19.17 -16.30 -4.05
C LEU A 217 -18.55 -14.94 -3.74
N THR A 218 -18.83 -14.38 -2.57
CA THR A 218 -18.44 -13.02 -2.18
C THR A 218 -18.46 -12.87 -0.66
N ASP A 219 -18.07 -11.70 -0.16
CA ASP A 219 -18.45 -11.22 1.18
C ASP A 219 -19.74 -10.39 1.08
N GLU A 220 -20.78 -10.78 1.83
CA GLU A 220 -22.10 -10.14 1.82
C GLU A 220 -22.03 -8.65 2.21
N LYS A 221 -21.28 -8.32 3.27
CA LYS A 221 -21.24 -6.95 3.81
C LYS A 221 -20.58 -6.00 2.82
N TRP A 222 -19.48 -6.44 2.22
CA TRP A 222 -18.75 -5.66 1.24
C TRP A 222 -19.50 -5.51 -0.08
N LEU A 223 -20.16 -6.56 -0.56
CA LEU A 223 -20.98 -6.45 -1.77
C LEU A 223 -22.21 -5.56 -1.55
N VAL A 224 -22.90 -5.68 -0.42
CA VAL A 224 -24.00 -4.77 -0.06
C VAL A 224 -23.52 -3.32 0.00
N PHE A 225 -22.34 -3.05 0.56
CA PHE A 225 -21.74 -1.71 0.54
C PHE A 225 -21.56 -1.18 -0.90
N VAL A 226 -21.04 -1.98 -1.83
CA VAL A 226 -20.91 -1.58 -3.24
C VAL A 226 -22.28 -1.26 -3.84
N LEU A 227 -23.27 -2.14 -3.66
CA LEU A 227 -24.63 -1.94 -4.17
C LEU A 227 -25.25 -0.66 -3.63
N GLU A 228 -25.10 -0.39 -2.34
CA GLU A 228 -25.63 0.82 -1.71
C GLU A 228 -24.96 2.10 -2.23
N GLN A 229 -23.66 2.07 -2.51
CA GLN A 229 -22.95 3.21 -3.11
C GLN A 229 -23.39 3.46 -4.55
N LEU A 230 -23.56 2.41 -5.35
CA LEU A 230 -24.06 2.53 -6.72
C LEU A 230 -25.49 3.08 -6.74
N LEU A 231 -26.37 2.58 -5.85
CA LEU A 231 -27.74 3.08 -5.73
C LEU A 231 -27.80 4.52 -5.22
N SER A 232 -26.96 4.88 -4.25
CA SER A 232 -26.84 6.26 -3.77
C SER A 232 -26.46 7.22 -4.90
N ASN A 233 -25.50 6.84 -5.74
CA ASN A 233 -25.13 7.62 -6.93
C ASN A 233 -26.28 7.72 -7.92
N ALA A 234 -26.95 6.61 -8.25
CA ALA A 234 -28.10 6.60 -9.14
C ALA A 234 -29.21 7.54 -8.63
N LEU A 235 -29.57 7.46 -7.35
CA LEU A 235 -30.58 8.33 -6.72
C LEU A 235 -30.17 9.80 -6.67
N LYS A 236 -28.88 10.07 -6.50
CA LYS A 236 -28.33 11.43 -6.47
C LYS A 236 -28.45 12.11 -7.83
N TYR A 237 -28.14 11.40 -8.91
CA TYR A 237 -28.03 11.97 -10.26
C TYR A 237 -29.27 11.79 -11.14
N THR A 238 -30.26 11.00 -10.67
CA THR A 238 -31.57 10.87 -11.31
C THR A 238 -32.51 11.98 -10.85
N GLY A 239 -33.07 12.72 -11.81
CA GLY A 239 -34.09 13.73 -11.54
C GLY A 239 -35.43 13.12 -11.12
N ALA A 240 -36.33 13.97 -10.60
CA ALA A 240 -37.67 13.53 -10.24
C ALA A 240 -38.44 13.00 -11.45
N GLY A 241 -39.11 11.85 -11.30
CA GLY A 241 -39.81 11.16 -12.39
C GLY A 241 -38.92 10.26 -13.25
N GLY A 242 -37.61 10.18 -12.98
CA GLY A 242 -36.70 9.25 -13.65
C GLY A 242 -36.87 7.80 -13.20
N THR A 243 -36.09 6.91 -13.81
CA THR A 243 -36.14 5.47 -13.56
C THR A 243 -34.76 4.93 -13.21
N ILE A 244 -34.71 4.01 -12.24
CA ILE A 244 -33.54 3.19 -11.95
C ILE A 244 -33.93 1.73 -12.21
N THR A 245 -33.19 1.07 -13.10
CA THR A 245 -33.38 -0.34 -13.47
C THR A 245 -32.27 -1.18 -12.84
N ILE A 246 -32.63 -2.29 -12.19
CA ILE A 246 -31.69 -3.30 -11.69
C ILE A 246 -32.02 -4.63 -12.36
N CYS A 247 -31.05 -5.20 -13.09
CA CYS A 247 -31.23 -6.48 -13.77
C CYS A 247 -29.95 -7.31 -13.77
N LEU A 248 -30.11 -8.64 -13.89
CA LEU A 248 -29.03 -9.59 -14.04
C LEU A 248 -29.03 -10.07 -15.50
N GLN A 249 -27.92 -9.85 -16.19
CA GLN A 249 -27.69 -10.33 -17.55
C GLN A 249 -26.87 -11.62 -17.51
N ALA A 250 -27.12 -12.53 -18.45
CA ALA A 250 -26.39 -13.78 -18.52
C ALA A 250 -24.90 -13.56 -18.87
N PRO A 251 -23.96 -14.34 -18.30
CA PRO A 251 -24.21 -15.44 -17.35
C PRO A 251 -24.32 -14.98 -15.88
N GLN A 252 -23.63 -13.93 -15.43
CA GLN A 252 -23.76 -13.35 -14.07
C GLN A 252 -23.32 -11.88 -14.04
N LEU A 253 -23.89 -11.04 -14.91
CA LEU A 253 -23.56 -9.63 -15.02
C LEU A 253 -24.66 -8.77 -14.41
N LEU A 254 -24.42 -8.25 -13.20
CA LEU A 254 -25.37 -7.36 -12.55
C LEU A 254 -25.25 -5.95 -13.15
N CYS A 255 -26.39 -5.38 -13.56
CA CYS A 255 -26.48 -4.05 -14.14
C CYS A 255 -27.40 -3.17 -13.28
N ILE A 256 -26.89 -2.00 -12.88
CA ILE A 256 -27.65 -0.94 -12.23
C ILE A 256 -27.61 0.27 -13.15
N ARG A 257 -28.76 0.61 -13.74
CA ARG A 257 -28.89 1.69 -14.71
C ARG A 257 -29.83 2.78 -14.21
N ASP A 258 -29.45 4.03 -14.40
CA ASP A 258 -30.25 5.20 -14.12
C ASP A 258 -30.57 6.01 -15.39
N THR A 259 -31.62 6.82 -15.36
CA THR A 259 -31.98 7.80 -16.41
C THR A 259 -31.60 9.22 -16.01
N GLY A 260 -30.48 9.38 -15.29
CA GLY A 260 -30.01 10.66 -14.78
C GLY A 260 -29.28 11.51 -15.82
N ILE A 261 -28.52 12.48 -15.32
CA ILE A 261 -27.76 13.44 -16.15
C ILE A 261 -26.66 12.79 -17.01
N GLY A 262 -26.25 11.56 -16.68
CA GLY A 262 -25.12 10.88 -17.30
C GLY A 262 -23.75 11.47 -16.95
N ILE A 263 -22.71 10.84 -17.47
CA ILE A 263 -21.29 11.13 -17.22
C ILE A 263 -20.65 11.52 -18.57
N ALA A 264 -19.85 12.59 -18.56
CA ALA A 264 -19.11 13.00 -19.74
C ALA A 264 -18.09 11.92 -20.16
N PRO A 265 -17.90 11.66 -21.46
CA PRO A 265 -16.92 10.68 -21.95
C PRO A 265 -15.49 10.91 -21.42
N GLU A 266 -15.12 12.17 -21.19
CA GLU A 266 -13.82 12.59 -20.65
C GLU A 266 -13.64 12.20 -19.17
N ASP A 267 -14.73 12.19 -18.41
CA ASP A 267 -14.74 11.87 -16.98
C ASP A 267 -14.81 10.35 -16.75
N LEU A 268 -15.42 9.60 -17.69
CA LEU A 268 -15.71 8.16 -17.56
C LEU A 268 -14.47 7.29 -17.20
N PRO A 269 -13.28 7.48 -17.79
CA PRO A 269 -12.09 6.71 -17.42
C PRO A 269 -11.62 6.96 -15.98
N ARG A 270 -12.01 8.10 -15.39
CA ARG A 270 -11.46 8.64 -14.15
C ARG A 270 -12.41 8.56 -12.96
N ILE A 271 -13.67 8.17 -13.16
CA ILE A 271 -14.69 8.14 -12.10
C ILE A 271 -14.35 7.24 -10.90
N PHE A 272 -13.43 6.29 -11.10
CA PHE A 272 -12.95 5.39 -10.05
C PHE A 272 -11.61 5.82 -9.44
N GLU A 273 -11.02 6.94 -9.86
CA GLU A 273 -9.80 7.50 -9.26
C GLU A 273 -10.08 8.07 -7.87
N LYS A 274 -9.14 7.89 -6.94
CA LYS A 274 -9.27 8.39 -5.56
C LYS A 274 -9.43 9.91 -5.55
N GLY A 275 -10.55 10.38 -5.01
CA GLY A 275 -10.83 11.81 -4.84
C GLY A 275 -11.25 12.52 -6.13
N TYR A 276 -11.51 11.78 -7.20
CA TYR A 276 -11.96 12.38 -8.44
C TYR A 276 -13.43 12.77 -8.37
N THR A 277 -13.69 14.04 -8.65
CA THR A 277 -15.03 14.60 -8.80
C THR A 277 -15.06 15.22 -10.19
N GLY A 278 -15.81 14.59 -11.10
CA GLY A 278 -15.99 15.08 -12.48
C GLY A 278 -16.57 16.50 -12.51
N TYR A 279 -16.76 17.06 -13.70
CA TYR A 279 -17.19 18.46 -13.85
C TYR A 279 -18.48 18.77 -13.06
N ASN A 280 -19.45 17.86 -13.11
CA ASN A 280 -20.72 17.95 -12.38
C ASN A 280 -20.59 17.80 -10.85
N GLY A 281 -19.55 17.12 -10.38
CA GLY A 281 -19.26 17.00 -8.94
C GLY A 281 -18.63 18.26 -8.35
N ARG A 282 -17.90 19.03 -9.16
CA ARG A 282 -17.22 20.27 -8.77
C ARG A 282 -18.19 21.44 -8.61
N SER A 283 -19.20 21.53 -9.48
CA SER A 283 -20.27 22.53 -9.37
C SER A 283 -21.14 22.31 -8.13
N ASP A 284 -21.36 21.04 -7.73
CA ASP A 284 -22.25 20.68 -6.64
C ASP A 284 -21.59 20.70 -5.24
N LYS A 285 -20.26 20.90 -5.13
CA LYS A 285 -19.42 20.94 -3.90
C LYS A 285 -19.63 19.82 -2.86
N LYS A 286 -20.48 18.83 -3.13
CA LYS A 286 -20.92 17.77 -2.20
C LYS A 286 -20.35 16.39 -2.53
N ALA A 287 -19.56 16.26 -3.61
CA ALA A 287 -18.94 15.00 -3.97
C ALA A 287 -17.52 14.93 -3.40
N SER A 288 -17.17 13.86 -2.68
CA SER A 288 -15.80 13.62 -2.19
C SER A 288 -14.94 12.84 -3.18
N GLY A 289 -15.55 12.17 -4.17
CA GLY A 289 -14.85 11.29 -5.11
C GLY A 289 -14.32 9.99 -4.49
N ILE A 290 -14.79 9.63 -3.29
CA ILE A 290 -14.30 8.44 -2.56
C ILE A 290 -15.17 7.21 -2.82
N GLY A 291 -16.49 7.36 -2.97
CA GLY A 291 -17.42 6.23 -3.03
C GLY A 291 -17.14 5.24 -4.16
N LEU A 292 -17.04 5.71 -5.41
CA LEU A 292 -16.76 4.84 -6.56
C LEU A 292 -15.35 4.23 -6.50
N TYR A 293 -14.36 4.99 -6.04
CA TYR A 293 -13.01 4.46 -5.80
C TYR A 293 -13.02 3.28 -4.82
N LEU A 294 -13.76 3.39 -3.71
CA LEU A 294 -13.91 2.27 -2.77
C LEU A 294 -14.65 1.10 -3.38
N CYS A 295 -15.71 1.35 -4.17
CA CYS A 295 -16.40 0.28 -4.88
C CYS A 295 -15.43 -0.54 -5.74
N ARG A 296 -14.56 0.15 -6.49
CA ARG A 296 -13.55 -0.51 -7.33
C ARG A 296 -12.57 -1.32 -6.50
N ARG A 297 -12.03 -0.77 -5.40
CA ARG A 297 -11.12 -1.51 -4.51
C ARG A 297 -11.77 -2.73 -3.86
N VAL A 298 -13.02 -2.60 -3.42
CA VAL A 298 -13.77 -3.72 -2.85
C VAL A 298 -13.97 -4.81 -3.89
N CYS A 299 -14.41 -4.46 -5.09
CA CYS A 299 -14.58 -5.42 -6.18
C CYS A 299 -13.25 -6.09 -6.54
N GLU A 300 -12.15 -5.34 -6.65
CA GLU A 300 -10.81 -5.87 -6.93
C GLU A 300 -10.36 -6.87 -5.84
N ASN A 301 -10.57 -6.55 -4.56
CA ASN A 301 -10.24 -7.44 -3.44
C ASN A 301 -11.11 -8.71 -3.42
N LEU A 302 -12.37 -8.63 -3.86
CA LEU A 302 -13.28 -9.76 -3.96
C LEU A 302 -13.13 -10.55 -5.28
N GLY A 303 -12.29 -10.08 -6.21
CA GLY A 303 -12.12 -10.71 -7.53
C GLY A 303 -13.25 -10.42 -8.53
N HIS A 304 -14.09 -9.41 -8.28
CA HIS A 304 -15.14 -8.96 -9.19
C HIS A 304 -14.68 -7.78 -10.05
N ARG A 305 -15.23 -7.67 -11.27
CA ARG A 305 -14.93 -6.54 -12.16
C ARG A 305 -16.08 -5.54 -12.16
N LEU A 306 -15.76 -4.27 -11.91
CA LEU A 306 -16.69 -3.14 -11.94
C LEU A 306 -16.33 -2.16 -13.06
N TRP A 307 -17.31 -1.76 -13.88
CA TRP A 307 -17.16 -0.68 -14.85
C TRP A 307 -18.47 0.09 -15.05
N ALA A 308 -18.41 1.18 -15.81
CA ALA A 308 -19.57 1.98 -16.15
C ALA A 308 -19.63 2.28 -17.65
N ALA A 309 -20.83 2.40 -18.17
CA ALA A 309 -21.13 3.02 -19.46
C ALA A 309 -22.13 4.16 -19.23
N SER A 310 -21.95 5.30 -19.89
CA SER A 310 -22.83 6.44 -19.68
C SER A 310 -22.80 7.37 -20.88
N ALA A 311 -23.91 8.08 -21.09
CA ALA A 311 -24.03 9.16 -22.05
C ALA A 311 -24.74 10.35 -21.41
N VAL A 312 -24.22 11.55 -21.66
CA VAL A 312 -24.77 12.80 -21.12
C VAL A 312 -26.22 12.97 -21.59
N GLY A 313 -27.12 13.27 -20.65
CA GLY A 313 -28.55 13.43 -20.87
C GLY A 313 -29.36 12.15 -21.04
N VAL A 314 -28.71 10.98 -21.07
CA VAL A 314 -29.37 9.67 -21.17
C VAL A 314 -29.36 8.94 -19.83
N GLY A 315 -28.23 8.97 -19.12
CA GLY A 315 -28.05 8.32 -17.82
C GLY A 315 -26.77 7.48 -17.74
N SER A 316 -26.64 6.70 -16.68
CA SER A 316 -25.46 5.86 -16.43
C SER A 316 -25.85 4.41 -16.16
N ALA A 317 -25.00 3.48 -16.56
CA ALA A 317 -25.13 2.06 -16.25
C ALA A 317 -23.83 1.56 -15.62
N PHE A 318 -23.92 1.03 -14.41
CA PHE A 318 -22.83 0.35 -13.72
C PHE A 318 -23.00 -1.15 -13.86
N TYR A 319 -21.91 -1.81 -14.19
CA TYR A 319 -21.85 -3.23 -14.48
C TYR A 319 -20.89 -3.90 -13.51
N LEU A 320 -21.39 -4.91 -12.82
CA LEU A 320 -20.63 -5.73 -11.90
C LEU A 320 -20.63 -7.17 -12.40
N ASP A 321 -19.47 -7.63 -12.83
CA ASP A 321 -19.25 -9.00 -13.29
C ASP A 321 -18.94 -9.89 -12.10
N LEU A 322 -19.89 -10.78 -11.82
CA LEU A 322 -19.91 -11.72 -10.70
C LEU A 322 -19.49 -13.13 -11.12
N ARG A 323 -19.07 -13.30 -12.38
CA ARG A 323 -18.65 -14.60 -12.92
C ARG A 323 -17.44 -15.13 -12.15
N ARG A 324 -17.42 -16.45 -12.02
CA ARG A 324 -16.28 -17.20 -11.49
C ARG A 324 -15.28 -17.47 -12.62
N ALA A 325 -14.00 -17.21 -12.39
CA ALA A 325 -12.97 -17.94 -13.12
C ALA A 325 -12.93 -19.35 -12.51
N GLU A 326 -13.30 -20.37 -13.28
CA GLU A 326 -12.96 -21.74 -12.90
C GLU A 326 -11.45 -21.81 -12.84
N LEU A 327 -10.91 -21.91 -11.63
CA LEU A 327 -9.50 -22.26 -11.45
C LEU A 327 -9.42 -23.73 -11.81
N GLU A 328 -8.97 -24.03 -13.03
CA GLU A 328 -8.48 -25.36 -13.38
C GLU A 328 -7.32 -25.64 -12.42
N THR A 329 -7.58 -26.48 -11.42
CA THR A 329 -6.53 -27.04 -10.58
C THR A 329 -5.78 -28.08 -11.41
N GLU A 330 -4.54 -27.77 -11.80
CA GLU A 330 -3.61 -28.75 -12.39
C GLU A 330 -3.34 -29.93 -11.43
#